data_AF-A0A940TJJ1-F1
#
_entry.id   AF-A0A940TJJ1-F1
#
_cell.length_a   1.000
_cell.length_b   1.000
_cell.length_c   1.000
_cell.angle_alpha   90.00
_cell.angle_beta   90.00
_cell.angle_gamma   90.00
#
_symmetry.space_group_name_H-M   'P 1'
#
loop_
_entity.id
_entity.type
_entity.pdbx_description
1 polymer ?
#
loop_
_entity_poly.entity_id
_entity_poly.type
_entity_poly.pdbx_seq_one_letter_code
_entity_poly.pdbx_strand_id
1 'polypeptide(L)'
;ERMGRCFNITGSCFPELHYMVDITDRLAEIKEMVRKGDYFIINRGRQYGKTTTLRALEGYLSDEYYVAGMDFQRQMSAAKFKDEYTFSSYRYNKSKEPGIKTVQYEDKVLIEAVA
;
A
#
# COMPACT_ATOMS: atom_id res chain seq x y z
N GLU A 1 26.93 12.83 14.64
CA GLU A 1 26.72 11.56 15.37
C GLU A 1 25.62 10.78 14.69
N ARG A 2 25.81 9.47 14.47
CA ARG A 2 24.76 8.64 13.87
C ARG A 2 23.82 8.24 15.01
N MET A 3 22.62 8.81 15.05
CA MET A 3 21.60 8.41 16.03
C MET A 3 21.39 6.89 15.92
N GLY A 4 21.53 6.19 17.04
CA GLY A 4 21.26 4.74 17.10
C GLY A 4 19.80 4.44 16.79
N ARG A 5 19.51 3.24 16.28
CA ARG A 5 18.13 2.79 16.05
C ARG A 5 17.35 2.73 17.36
N CYS A 6 16.04 2.95 17.31
CA CYS A 6 15.16 2.88 18.48
C CYS A 6 14.01 1.87 18.30
N PHE A 7 13.37 1.49 19.40
CA PHE A 7 12.12 0.74 19.34
C PHE A 7 10.95 1.68 19.05
N ASN A 8 10.10 1.30 18.11
CA ASN A 8 8.89 2.04 17.82
C ASN A 8 7.65 1.18 18.12
N ILE A 9 6.83 1.67 19.04
CA ILE A 9 5.56 1.03 19.42
C ILE A 9 4.36 1.80 18.88
N THR A 10 4.54 2.96 18.24
CA THR A 10 3.45 3.80 17.72
C THR A 10 3.54 3.96 16.20
N GLY A 11 2.42 3.74 15.49
CA GLY A 11 2.38 3.93 14.04
C GLY A 11 3.21 2.92 13.24
N SER A 12 3.74 3.35 12.09
CA SER A 12 4.51 2.50 11.17
C SER A 12 6.00 2.49 11.51
N CYS A 13 6.68 1.37 11.27
CA CYS A 13 8.13 1.30 11.47
C CYS A 13 8.91 1.54 10.19
N PHE A 14 10.11 2.12 10.33
CA PHE A 14 10.99 2.50 9.25
C PHE A 14 12.38 1.85 9.48
N PRO A 15 12.88 1.00 8.57
CA PRO A 15 14.12 0.22 8.79
C PRO A 15 15.37 1.05 9.08
N GLU A 16 15.42 2.28 8.60
CA GLU A 16 16.51 3.23 8.78
C GLU A 16 16.50 3.89 10.17
N LEU A 17 15.35 3.92 10.86
CA LEU A 17 15.18 4.53 12.17
C LEU A 17 14.98 3.51 13.30
N HIS A 18 14.32 2.39 13.00
CA HIS A 18 13.76 1.49 14.01
C HIS A 18 14.40 0.10 13.98
N TYR A 19 14.42 -0.56 15.14
CA TYR A 19 14.66 -2.00 15.20
C TYR A 19 13.51 -2.73 14.51
N MET A 20 13.85 -3.58 13.54
CA MET A 20 12.91 -4.34 12.73
C MET A 20 13.14 -5.82 12.98
N VAL A 21 12.05 -6.57 13.09
CA VAL A 21 12.07 -8.03 13.03
C VAL A 21 12.15 -8.42 11.56
N ASP A 22 12.95 -9.43 11.24
CA ASP A 22 12.96 -10.02 9.91
C ASP A 22 11.63 -10.73 9.64
N ILE A 23 10.99 -10.36 8.54
CA ILE A 23 9.69 -10.91 8.12
C ILE A 23 9.76 -11.53 6.71
N THR A 24 10.97 -11.74 6.18
CA THR A 24 11.18 -12.24 4.81
C THR A 24 10.40 -13.52 4.52
N ASP A 25 10.44 -14.50 5.43
CA ASP A 25 9.72 -15.77 5.27
C ASP A 25 8.19 -15.55 5.13
N ARG A 26 7.64 -14.65 5.94
CA ARG A 26 6.21 -14.30 5.88
C ARG A 26 5.86 -13.58 4.57
N LEU A 27 6.74 -12.73 4.05
CA LEU A 27 6.54 -12.07 2.76
C LEU A 27 6.58 -13.09 1.62
N ALA A 28 7.48 -14.08 1.68
CA ALA A 28 7.55 -15.16 0.70
C ALA A 28 6.27 -16.02 0.71
N GLU A 29 5.75 -16.37 1.87
CA GLU A 29 4.47 -17.08 1.99
C GLU A 29 3.31 -16.30 1.35
N ILE A 30 3.22 -15.00 1.64
CA ILE A 30 2.18 -14.13 1.06
C ILE A 30 2.37 -13.99 -0.46
N LYS A 31 3.60 -13.87 -0.94
CA LYS A 31 3.90 -13.82 -2.38
C LYS A 31 3.40 -15.07 -3.11
N GLU A 32 3.57 -16.26 -2.53
CA GLU A 32 3.02 -17.48 -3.13
C GLU A 32 1.48 -17.49 -3.17
N MET A 33 0.81 -16.92 -2.16
CA MET A 33 -0.65 -16.73 -2.21
C MET A 33 -1.04 -15.78 -3.35
N VAL A 34 -0.34 -14.65 -3.49
CA VAL A 34 -0.55 -13.69 -4.59
C VAL A 34 -0.34 -14.36 -5.94
N ARG A 35 0.72 -15.16 -6.10
CA ARG A 35 1.03 -15.90 -7.34
C ARG A 35 -0.07 -16.89 -7.73
N LYS A 36 -0.77 -17.46 -6.75
CA LYS A 36 -1.92 -18.37 -6.97
C LYS A 36 -3.24 -17.64 -7.22
N GLY A 37 -3.31 -16.33 -7.00
CA GLY A 37 -4.53 -15.55 -7.05
C GLY A 37 -5.38 -15.65 -5.78
N ASP A 38 -4.78 -16.09 -4.66
CA ASP A 38 -5.47 -16.23 -3.39
C ASP A 38 -5.66 -14.87 -2.70
N TYR A 39 -6.74 -14.77 -1.92
CA TYR A 39 -6.97 -13.65 -1.02
C TYR A 39 -6.47 -13.99 0.40
N PHE A 40 -5.82 -13.04 1.05
CA PHE A 40 -5.37 -13.18 2.44
C PHE A 40 -5.83 -12.01 3.32
N ILE A 41 -5.93 -12.25 4.62
CA ILE A 41 -6.39 -11.27 5.62
C ILE A 41 -5.37 -11.18 6.76
N ILE A 42 -4.98 -9.97 7.13
CA ILE A 42 -4.15 -9.72 8.32
C ILE A 42 -5.04 -9.19 9.45
N ASN A 43 -5.61 -10.09 10.25
CA ASN A 43 -6.44 -9.72 11.40
C ASN A 43 -5.64 -9.75 12.72
N ARG A 44 -5.21 -8.57 13.20
CA ARG A 44 -4.50 -8.38 14.48
C ARG A 44 -4.87 -7.07 15.15
N GLY A 45 -4.73 -7.00 16.48
CA GLY A 45 -4.97 -5.80 17.28
C GLY A 45 -4.09 -4.60 16.93
N ARG A 46 -4.25 -3.48 17.64
CA ARG A 46 -3.42 -2.28 17.44
C ARG A 46 -1.93 -2.61 17.68
N GLN A 47 -1.03 -1.95 16.94
CA GLN A 47 0.43 -2.05 17.11
C GLN A 47 1.09 -3.42 16.77
N TYR A 48 0.36 -4.35 16.15
CA TYR A 48 0.93 -5.62 15.65
C TYR A 48 1.66 -5.51 14.29
N GLY A 49 2.05 -4.31 13.87
CA GLY A 49 2.83 -4.13 12.64
C GLY A 49 2.10 -4.35 11.32
N LYS A 50 0.75 -4.47 11.30
CA LYS A 50 -0.03 -4.71 10.06
C LYS A 50 0.33 -3.76 8.91
N THR A 51 0.30 -2.45 9.17
CA THR A 51 0.64 -1.43 8.16
C THR A 51 2.11 -1.52 7.75
N THR A 52 3.01 -1.83 8.69
CA THR A 52 4.42 -2.06 8.40
C THR A 52 4.63 -3.28 7.49
N THR A 53 3.92 -4.38 7.74
CA THR A 53 3.96 -5.58 6.90
C THR A 53 3.43 -5.30 5.50
N LEU A 54 2.31 -4.58 5.36
CA LEU A 54 1.78 -4.21 4.04
C LEU A 54 2.75 -3.31 3.25
N ARG A 55 3.43 -2.37 3.90
CA ARG A 55 4.47 -1.55 3.26
C ARG A 55 5.69 -2.37 2.83
N ALA A 56 6.14 -3.29 3.67
CA ALA A 56 7.24 -4.19 3.31
C ALA A 56 6.84 -5.11 2.14
N LEU A 57 5.60 -5.61 2.13
CA LEU A 57 5.07 -6.42 1.04
C LEU A 57 4.97 -5.65 -0.27
N GLU A 58 4.55 -4.39 -0.24
CA GLU A 58 4.52 -3.52 -1.43
C GLU A 58 5.90 -3.45 -2.09
N GLY A 59 6.96 -3.18 -1.32
CA GLY A 59 8.33 -3.17 -1.83
C GLY A 59 8.85 -4.56 -2.21
N TYR A 60 8.41 -5.62 -1.54
CA TYR A 60 8.81 -7.00 -1.86
C TYR A 60 8.21 -7.51 -3.18
N LEU A 61 7.07 -6.96 -3.59
CA LEU A 61 6.38 -7.33 -4.83
C LEU A 61 6.67 -6.38 -5.99
N SER A 62 7.27 -5.21 -5.76
CA SER A 62 7.34 -4.12 -6.76
C SER A 62 8.14 -4.45 -8.02
N ASP A 63 9.05 -5.42 -7.96
CA ASP A 63 9.86 -5.83 -9.11
C ASP A 63 9.05 -6.69 -10.10
N GLU A 64 7.97 -7.33 -9.64
CA GLU A 64 7.16 -8.28 -10.43
C GLU A 64 5.70 -7.82 -10.59
N TYR A 65 5.21 -6.96 -9.71
CA TYR A 65 3.81 -6.56 -9.65
C TYR A 65 3.66 -5.06 -9.51
N TYR A 66 2.64 -4.53 -10.20
CA TYR A 66 2.11 -3.21 -9.89
C TYR A 66 1.20 -3.29 -8.65
N VAL A 67 1.67 -2.78 -7.51
CA VAL A 67 0.92 -2.84 -6.24
C VAL A 67 0.06 -1.59 -6.07
N ALA A 68 -1.27 -1.75 -6.13
CA ALA A 68 -2.23 -0.66 -5.93
C ALA A 68 -2.83 -0.67 -4.51
N GLY A 69 -2.37 0.23 -3.64
CA GLY A 69 -2.88 0.34 -2.26
C GLY A 69 -4.31 0.91 -2.17
N MET A 70 -5.17 0.30 -1.34
CA MET A 70 -6.55 0.72 -1.08
C MET A 70 -6.77 1.12 0.38
N ASP A 71 -7.41 2.26 0.65
CA ASP A 71 -7.90 2.60 2.00
C ASP A 71 -9.39 2.95 1.96
N PHE A 72 -10.19 2.12 2.63
CA PHE A 72 -11.65 2.26 2.74
C PHE A 72 -12.07 2.99 4.04
N GLN A 73 -11.15 3.25 4.98
CA GLN A 73 -11.50 3.73 6.32
C GLN A 73 -11.79 5.22 6.41
N ARG A 74 -11.11 6.06 5.62
CA ARG A 74 -11.12 7.52 5.83
C ARG A 74 -11.92 8.34 4.83
N GLN A 75 -12.22 7.82 3.64
CA GLN A 75 -12.64 8.68 2.51
C GLN A 75 -13.77 8.10 1.65
N MET A 76 -14.52 7.12 2.15
CA MET A 76 -15.56 6.44 1.37
C MET A 76 -16.96 6.82 1.83
N SER A 77 -17.52 7.85 1.18
CA SER A 77 -18.97 8.10 1.19
C SER A 77 -19.65 7.29 0.08
N ALA A 78 -20.96 7.06 0.19
CA ALA A 78 -21.73 6.36 -0.84
C ALA A 78 -21.55 6.94 -2.25
N ALA A 79 -21.32 8.27 -2.35
CA ALA A 79 -21.06 8.94 -3.62
C ALA A 79 -19.82 8.41 -4.35
N LYS A 80 -18.81 7.91 -3.62
CA LYS A 80 -17.58 7.34 -4.20
C LYS A 80 -17.78 5.95 -4.80
N PHE A 81 -18.94 5.32 -4.61
CA PHE A 81 -19.32 4.03 -5.18
C PHE A 81 -20.43 4.14 -6.24
N LYS A 82 -20.79 5.37 -6.65
CA LYS A 82 -21.91 5.60 -7.56
C LYS A 82 -21.70 4.93 -8.92
N ASP A 83 -20.48 4.98 -9.43
CA ASP A 83 -20.08 4.41 -10.73
C ASP A 83 -18.58 4.07 -10.75
N GLU A 84 -18.22 3.22 -11.72
CA GLU A 84 -16.85 2.70 -11.92
C GLU A 84 -15.81 3.82 -12.10
N TYR A 85 -16.18 4.87 -12.84
CA TYR A 85 -15.31 6.01 -13.10
C TYR A 85 -14.99 6.78 -11.82
N THR A 86 -16.00 7.04 -10.99
CA THR A 86 -15.84 7.75 -9.71
C THR A 86 -15.00 6.94 -8.71
N PHE A 87 -15.14 5.61 -8.72
CA PHE A 87 -14.38 4.71 -7.86
C PHE A 87 -12.90 4.60 -8.29
N SER A 88 -12.64 4.50 -9.60
CA SER A 88 -11.30 4.28 -10.15
C SER A 88 -10.41 5.54 -10.18
N SER A 89 -10.99 6.72 -10.42
CA SER A 89 -10.24 8.00 -10.51
C SER A 89 -9.60 8.46 -9.20
N TYR A 90 -10.13 8.04 -8.05
CA TYR A 90 -9.68 8.47 -6.72
C TYR A 90 -8.31 7.88 -6.29
N ARG A 91 -7.74 6.97 -7.08
CA ARG A 91 -6.80 5.95 -6.59
C ARG A 91 -5.32 6.17 -6.85
N TYR A 92 -4.97 7.02 -7.80
CA TYR A 92 -3.57 7.28 -8.13
C TYR A 92 -3.30 8.67 -7.60
N ASN A 93 -2.48 8.80 -6.55
CA ASN A 93 -1.68 9.98 -6.22
C ASN A 93 -0.85 9.71 -4.97
N LYS A 94 0.45 9.49 -5.15
CA LYS A 94 1.39 9.31 -4.04
C LYS A 94 1.67 10.64 -3.30
N SER A 95 1.52 11.80 -3.98
CA SER A 95 1.79 13.14 -3.45
C SER A 95 0.53 13.97 -3.13
N LYS A 96 -0.66 13.51 -3.52
CA LYS A 96 -1.96 14.21 -3.44
C LYS A 96 -1.96 15.63 -4.01
N GLU A 97 -1.11 15.90 -5.00
CA GLU A 97 -1.14 17.16 -5.74
C GLU A 97 -2.44 17.30 -6.56
N PRO A 98 -3.19 18.40 -6.40
CA PRO A 98 -4.37 18.66 -7.21
C PRO A 98 -4.03 18.76 -8.70
N GLY A 99 -4.84 18.14 -9.55
CA GLY A 99 -4.68 18.18 -11.01
C GLY A 99 -5.02 16.86 -11.70
N ILE A 100 -4.89 16.88 -13.03
CA ILE A 100 -5.05 15.70 -13.88
C ILE A 100 -3.66 15.22 -14.29
N LYS A 101 -3.33 13.97 -13.95
CA LYS A 101 -2.12 13.27 -14.40
C LYS A 101 -2.52 12.14 -15.34
N THR A 102 -1.75 11.91 -16.38
CA THR A 102 -1.95 10.80 -17.30
C THR A 102 -0.74 9.89 -17.26
N VAL A 103 -0.99 8.58 -17.17
CA VAL A 103 0.04 7.54 -17.19
C VAL A 103 -0.30 6.60 -18.33
N GLN A 104 0.65 6.40 -19.25
CA GLN A 104 0.50 5.41 -20.30
C GLN A 104 0.77 4.02 -19.72
N TYR A 105 -0.15 3.08 -19.94
CA TYR A 105 -0.04 1.69 -19.56
C TYR A 105 -0.48 0.82 -20.75
N GLU A 106 0.50 0.22 -21.42
CA GLU A 106 0.29 -0.56 -22.64
C GLU A 106 -0.45 0.24 -23.73
N ASP A 107 -1.66 -0.16 -24.09
CA ASP A 107 -2.53 0.50 -25.06
C ASP A 107 -3.53 1.49 -24.42
N LYS A 108 -3.44 1.69 -23.10
CA LYS A 108 -4.41 2.46 -22.31
C LYS A 108 -3.78 3.68 -21.65
N VAL A 109 -4.52 4.78 -21.64
CA VAL A 109 -4.18 5.95 -20.83
C VAL A 109 -4.91 5.85 -19.50
N LEU A 110 -4.16 5.65 -18.43
CA LEU A 110 -4.67 5.81 -17.07
C LEU A 110 -4.73 7.30 -16.76
N ILE A 111 -5.91 7.79 -16.38
CA ILE A 111 -6.12 9.19 -15.98
C ILE A 111 -6.31 9.23 -14.47
N GLU A 112 -5.39 9.92 -13.81
CA GLU A 112 -5.41 10.26 -12.39
C GLU A 112 -5.99 11.67 -12.26
N ALA A 113 -7.11 11.82 -11.56
CA ALA A 113 -7.72 13.12 -11.30
C ALA A 113 -7.83 13.34 -9.79
N VAL A 114 -7.08 14.31 -9.29
CA VAL A 114 -7.02 14.63 -7.87
C VAL A 114 -7.57 16.03 -7.66
N ALA A 115 -8.63 16.13 -6.87
CA ALA A 115 -9.24 17.38 -6.46
C ALA A 115 -8.61 17.91 -5.18
#